data_AF-A0A1F6NPF3-F1
#
_entry.id   AF-A0A1F6NPF3-F1
#
_cell.length_a   1.000
_cell.length_b   1.000
_cell.length_c   1.000
_cell.angle_alpha   90.00
_cell.angle_beta   90.00
_cell.angle_gamma   90.00
#
_symmetry.space_group_name_H-M   'P 1'
#
loop_
_entity.id
_entity.type
_entity.pdbx_description
1 polymer ?
#
loop_
_entity_poly.entity_id
_entity_poly.type
_entity_poly.pdbx_seq_one_letter_code
_entity_poly.pdbx_strand_id
1 'polypeptide(L)'
;MFLKNKKAFTFLELIIVIAITGILITAASPVYGSFQVKLQLLDSSADIIQALRTARGQSLVGLNDDAHGVYFNIDSNGVDSFTLYQGDSYELREVEYDLTITLKSALSISNTTFTEIGGNVDINFSKGGLAIPNNLGSLTISHSVTGSKSISVNKYGKVEKN
;
A
#
# COMPACT_ATOMS: atom_id res chain seq x y z
N MET A 1 10.78 26.44 -64.24
CA MET A 1 10.30 26.42 -62.85
C MET A 1 9.97 24.97 -62.50
N PHE A 2 10.83 24.28 -61.74
CA PHE A 2 10.65 22.86 -61.42
C PHE A 2 9.57 22.70 -60.35
N LEU A 3 8.40 22.17 -60.72
CA LEU A 3 7.36 21.77 -59.78
C LEU A 3 7.87 20.58 -58.97
N LYS A 4 8.26 20.87 -57.72
CA LYS A 4 8.68 19.89 -56.73
C LYS A 4 7.44 19.07 -56.33
N ASN A 5 7.36 17.82 -56.80
CA ASN A 5 6.34 16.86 -56.36
C ASN A 5 6.43 16.70 -54.83
N LYS A 6 5.53 17.35 -54.10
CA LYS A 6 5.31 17.06 -52.69
C LYS A 6 4.59 15.72 -52.63
N LYS A 7 5.33 14.64 -52.40
CA LYS A 7 4.76 13.31 -52.15
C LYS A 7 3.94 13.42 -50.86
N ALA A 8 2.61 13.50 -51.01
CA ALA A 8 1.69 13.28 -49.90
C ALA A 8 1.66 11.79 -49.56
N PHE A 9 1.36 11.46 -48.29
CA PHE A 9 1.13 10.07 -47.87
C PHE A 9 0.03 9.44 -48.72
N THR A 10 0.26 8.20 -49.16
CA THR A 10 -0.76 7.49 -49.95
C THR A 10 -1.86 6.95 -49.04
N PHE A 11 -3.10 6.83 -49.54
CA PHE A 11 -4.22 6.26 -48.77
C PHE A 11 -3.91 4.85 -48.24
N LEU A 12 -3.21 4.05 -49.05
CA LEU A 12 -2.74 2.72 -48.66
C LEU A 12 -1.76 2.78 -47.46
N GLU A 13 -0.86 3.75 -47.46
CA GLU A 13 0.11 3.95 -46.39
C GLU A 13 -0.56 4.36 -45.07
N LEU A 14 -1.64 5.16 -45.14
CA LEU A 14 -2.46 5.47 -43.97
C LEU A 14 -3.13 4.21 -43.38
N ILE A 15 -3.69 3.35 -44.22
CA ILE A 15 -4.30 2.08 -43.78
C ILE A 15 -3.26 1.17 -43.12
N ILE A 16 -2.06 1.07 -43.70
CA ILE A 16 -0.97 0.27 -43.15
C ILE A 16 -0.54 0.81 -41.77
N VAL A 17 -0.41 2.14 -41.63
CA VAL A 17 -0.07 2.76 -40.33
C VAL A 17 -1.15 2.45 -39.29
N ILE A 18 -2.44 2.61 -39.61
CA ILE A 18 -3.54 2.31 -38.68
C ILE A 18 -3.53 0.82 -38.28
N ALA A 19 -3.30 -0.08 -39.24
CA ALA A 19 -3.22 -1.52 -38.98
C ALA A 19 -2.05 -1.86 -38.03
N ILE A 20 -0.87 -1.30 -38.28
CA ILE A 20 0.30 -1.49 -37.41
C ILE A 20 0.04 -0.91 -36.02
N THR A 21 -0.54 0.30 -35.92
CA THR A 21 -0.89 0.91 -34.64
C THR A 21 -1.90 0.05 -33.85
N GLY A 22 -2.91 -0.50 -34.52
CA GLY A 22 -3.90 -1.38 -33.87
C GLY A 22 -3.26 -2.65 -33.29
N ILE A 23 -2.33 -3.28 -34.02
CA ILE A 23 -1.58 -4.45 -33.55
C ILE A 23 -0.75 -4.08 -32.31
N LEU A 24 -0.05 -2.93 -32.34
CA LEU A 24 0.77 -2.47 -31.23
C LEU A 24 -0.05 -2.17 -29.96
N ILE A 25 -1.20 -1.50 -30.09
CA ILE A 25 -2.09 -1.22 -28.95
C ILE A 25 -2.59 -2.52 -28.32
N THR A 26 -3.01 -3.47 -29.15
CA THR A 26 -3.51 -4.77 -28.68
C THR A 26 -2.42 -5.56 -27.95
N ALA A 27 -1.19 -5.54 -28.47
CA ALA A 27 -0.05 -6.19 -27.84
C ALA A 27 0.38 -5.52 -26.52
N ALA A 28 0.22 -4.20 -26.40
CA ALA A 28 0.62 -3.44 -25.21
C ALA A 28 -0.38 -3.54 -24.04
N SER A 29 -1.67 -3.73 -24.32
CA SER A 29 -2.73 -3.76 -23.30
C SER A 29 -2.49 -4.74 -22.14
N PRO A 30 -2.13 -6.03 -22.35
CA PRO A 30 -1.95 -6.96 -21.23
C PRO A 30 -0.75 -6.61 -20.35
N VAL A 31 0.29 -6.02 -20.93
CA VAL A 31 1.49 -5.59 -20.19
C VAL A 31 1.13 -4.50 -19.19
N TYR A 32 0.35 -3.51 -19.63
CA TYR A 32 -0.07 -2.38 -18.80
C TYR A 32 -0.92 -2.84 -17.59
N GLY A 33 -1.91 -3.71 -17.81
CA GLY A 33 -2.77 -4.22 -16.72
C GLY A 33 -1.98 -4.98 -15.64
N SER A 34 -1.03 -5.83 -16.05
CA SER A 34 -0.20 -6.58 -15.10
C SER A 34 0.73 -5.69 -14.26
N PHE A 35 1.15 -4.55 -14.82
CA PHE A 35 2.04 -3.61 -14.14
C PHE A 35 1.28 -2.78 -13.10
N GLN A 36 0.10 -2.27 -13.45
CA GLN A 36 -0.75 -1.50 -12.54
C GLN A 36 -1.10 -2.28 -11.26
N VAL A 37 -1.49 -3.54 -11.42
CA VAL A 37 -1.84 -4.44 -10.30
C VAL A 37 -0.64 -4.66 -9.36
N LYS A 38 0.58 -4.79 -9.91
CA LYS A 38 1.80 -4.93 -9.10
C LYS A 38 2.16 -3.66 -8.37
N LEU A 39 2.03 -2.50 -9.03
CA LEU A 39 2.27 -1.20 -8.39
C LEU A 39 1.32 -0.98 -7.22
N GLN A 40 0.04 -1.29 -7.39
CA GLN A 40 -0.94 -1.16 -6.32
C GLN A 40 -0.56 -1.97 -5.07
N LEU A 41 -0.10 -3.21 -5.23
CA LEU A 41 0.39 -4.01 -4.10
C LEU A 41 1.65 -3.41 -3.48
N LEU A 42 2.58 -2.91 -4.31
CA LEU A 42 3.83 -2.32 -3.85
C LEU A 42 3.59 -1.02 -3.06
N ASP A 43 2.75 -0.14 -3.58
CA ASP A 43 2.42 1.15 -2.98
C ASP A 43 1.73 0.95 -1.64
N SER A 44 0.66 0.14 -1.59
CA SER A 44 -0.03 -0.12 -0.31
C SER A 44 0.86 -0.83 0.72
N SER A 45 1.77 -1.70 0.28
CA SER A 45 2.76 -2.29 1.19
C SER A 45 3.74 -1.24 1.72
N ALA A 46 4.16 -0.30 0.88
CA ALA A 46 5.05 0.79 1.27
C ALA A 46 4.36 1.76 2.23
N ASP A 47 3.09 2.07 1.99
CA ASP A 47 2.27 2.93 2.86
C ASP A 47 2.15 2.34 4.27
N ILE A 48 1.87 1.04 4.40
CA ILE A 48 1.78 0.36 5.70
C ILE A 48 3.13 0.36 6.42
N ILE A 49 4.22 0.04 5.71
CA ILE A 49 5.58 0.09 6.29
C ILE A 49 5.91 1.50 6.75
N GLN A 50 5.56 2.51 5.95
CA GLN A 50 5.81 3.90 6.27
C GLN A 50 4.98 4.34 7.48
N ALA A 51 3.71 3.96 7.57
CA ALA A 51 2.85 4.25 8.72
C ALA A 51 3.43 3.66 10.01
N LEU A 52 3.82 2.38 9.99
CA LEU A 52 4.43 1.71 11.16
C LEU A 52 5.74 2.37 11.58
N ARG A 53 6.60 2.73 10.61
CA ARG A 53 7.86 3.44 10.88
C ARG A 53 7.63 4.85 11.42
N THR A 54 6.58 5.52 10.92
CA THR A 54 6.19 6.85 11.36
C THR A 54 5.67 6.80 12.79
N ALA A 55 4.73 5.90 13.10
CA ALA A 55 4.23 5.65 14.47
C ALA A 55 5.39 5.39 15.45
N ARG A 56 6.30 4.49 15.08
CA ARG A 56 7.48 4.20 15.91
C ARG A 56 8.36 5.45 16.09
N GLY A 57 8.61 6.20 15.02
CA GLY A 57 9.42 7.42 15.07
C GLY A 57 8.80 8.49 15.98
N GLN A 58 7.50 8.70 15.87
CA GLN A 58 6.74 9.64 16.70
C GLN A 58 6.74 9.23 18.17
N SER A 59 6.55 7.93 18.45
CA SER A 59 6.63 7.39 19.81
C SER A 59 8.04 7.52 20.39
N LEU A 60 9.07 7.29 19.58
CA LEU A 60 10.48 7.37 20.01
C LEU A 60 10.85 8.77 20.47
N VAL A 61 10.41 9.80 19.74
CA VAL A 61 10.64 11.20 20.12
C VAL A 61 9.63 11.71 21.16
N GLY A 62 8.63 10.91 21.51
CA GLY A 62 7.55 11.29 22.41
C GLY A 62 6.76 12.48 21.88
N LEU A 63 6.42 12.47 20.59
CA LEU A 63 5.60 13.53 19.99
C LEU A 63 4.32 13.71 20.80
N ASN A 64 3.97 14.95 21.13
CA ASN A 64 2.81 15.29 21.96
C ASN A 64 2.76 14.58 23.34
N ASP A 65 3.90 14.10 23.84
CA ASP A 65 4.00 13.30 25.07
C ASP A 65 3.12 12.04 25.05
N ASP A 66 2.99 11.39 23.88
CA ASP A 66 2.09 10.25 23.70
C ASP A 66 2.73 9.07 22.94
N ALA A 67 2.14 7.89 23.11
CA ALA A 67 2.40 6.71 22.30
C ALA A 67 1.69 6.83 20.95
N HIS A 68 2.19 6.11 19.94
CA HIS A 68 1.61 6.13 18.60
C HIS A 68 1.57 4.71 18.05
N GLY A 69 0.55 4.41 17.28
CA GLY A 69 0.34 3.07 16.74
C GLY A 69 -0.28 3.07 15.36
N VAL A 70 -0.35 1.87 14.80
CA VAL A 70 -1.12 1.59 13.59
C VAL A 70 -2.13 0.50 13.92
N TYR A 71 -3.39 0.83 13.72
CA TYR A 71 -4.50 -0.10 13.84
C TYR A 71 -4.91 -0.59 12.46
N PHE A 72 -5.02 -1.91 12.30
CA PHE A 72 -5.49 -2.56 11.08
C PHE A 72 -6.92 -3.03 11.30
N ASN A 73 -7.84 -2.41 10.57
CA ASN A 73 -9.22 -2.83 10.49
C ASN A 73 -9.36 -3.83 9.33
N ILE A 74 -9.49 -5.12 9.69
CA ILE A 74 -9.60 -6.23 8.75
C ILE A 74 -11.09 -6.57 8.63
N ASP A 75 -11.72 -6.09 7.56
CA ASP A 75 -13.15 -6.23 7.35
C ASP A 75 -13.45 -7.38 6.39
N SER A 76 -13.83 -8.53 6.95
CA SER A 76 -14.23 -9.72 6.18
C SER A 76 -15.37 -9.50 5.17
N ASN A 77 -16.18 -8.44 5.33
CA ASN A 77 -17.31 -8.13 4.46
C ASN A 77 -17.16 -6.79 3.72
N GLY A 78 -16.03 -6.11 3.90
CA GLY A 78 -15.81 -4.77 3.41
C GLY A 78 -14.42 -4.60 2.83
N VAL A 79 -13.88 -3.40 3.00
CA VAL A 79 -12.56 -3.04 2.48
C VAL A 79 -11.65 -2.75 3.65
N ASP A 80 -10.56 -3.49 3.72
CA ASP A 80 -9.58 -3.34 4.78
C ASP A 80 -9.00 -1.93 4.79
N SER A 81 -8.65 -1.48 5.99
CA SER A 81 -8.06 -0.17 6.20
C SER A 81 -7.07 -0.21 7.34
N PHE A 82 -6.23 0.81 7.40
CA PHE A 82 -5.37 1.01 8.55
C PHE A 82 -5.38 2.48 8.97
N THR A 83 -5.25 2.71 10.27
CA THR A 83 -5.24 4.04 10.87
C THR A 83 -3.95 4.22 11.63
N LEU A 84 -3.14 5.21 11.23
CA LEU A 84 -2.07 5.75 12.06
C LEU A 84 -2.73 6.67 13.11
N TYR A 85 -2.45 6.43 14.38
CA TYR A 85 -3.10 7.15 15.47
C TYR A 85 -2.10 7.53 16.58
N GLN A 86 -2.56 8.43 17.46
CA GLN A 86 -1.87 8.82 18.69
C GLN A 86 -2.70 8.35 19.90
N GLY A 87 -2.05 7.74 20.89
CA GLY A 87 -2.64 7.25 22.14
C GLY A 87 -2.00 5.95 22.63
N ASP A 88 -2.29 5.56 23.88
CA ASP A 88 -1.78 4.33 24.51
C ASP A 88 -2.30 3.03 23.84
N SER A 89 -3.43 3.10 23.15
CA SER A 89 -4.00 2.03 22.33
C SER A 89 -4.98 2.63 21.31
N TYR A 90 -5.42 1.83 20.34
CA TYR A 90 -6.44 2.32 19.40
C TYR A 90 -7.76 2.69 20.09
N GLU A 91 -8.12 2.04 21.19
CA GLU A 91 -9.36 2.34 21.94
C GLU A 91 -9.26 3.65 22.73
N LEU A 92 -8.06 3.98 23.21
CA LEU A 92 -7.79 5.18 24.01
C LEU A 92 -7.16 6.31 23.17
N ARG A 93 -7.31 6.25 21.85
CA ARG A 93 -6.67 7.19 20.93
C ARG A 93 -7.35 8.55 20.89
N GLU A 94 -6.56 9.55 20.53
CA GLU A 94 -7.02 10.90 20.23
C GLU A 94 -7.44 10.99 18.76
N VAL A 95 -8.75 10.87 18.49
CA VAL A 95 -9.35 10.75 17.15
C VAL A 95 -9.00 11.92 16.22
N GLU A 96 -8.70 13.10 16.76
CA GLU A 96 -8.31 14.29 15.98
C GLU A 96 -6.99 14.10 15.21
N TYR A 97 -6.15 13.16 15.63
CA TYR A 97 -4.87 12.85 15.00
C TYR A 97 -4.92 11.61 14.09
N ASP A 98 -6.09 10.99 13.91
CA ASP A 98 -6.25 9.79 13.10
C ASP A 98 -5.94 10.08 11.61
N LEU A 99 -5.03 9.30 11.04
CA LEU A 99 -4.81 9.21 9.60
C LEU A 99 -5.22 7.83 9.12
N THR A 100 -6.45 7.72 8.62
CA THR A 100 -7.00 6.48 8.07
C THR A 100 -6.77 6.38 6.56
N ILE A 101 -6.24 5.25 6.13
CA ILE A 101 -6.07 4.88 4.73
C ILE A 101 -6.88 3.61 4.46
N THR A 102 -7.89 3.75 3.61
CA THR A 102 -8.67 2.62 3.10
C THR A 102 -7.93 1.99 1.92
N LEU A 103 -7.73 0.67 1.96
CA LEU A 103 -7.14 -0.04 0.85
C LEU A 103 -8.08 -0.03 -0.35
N LYS A 104 -7.57 -0.43 -1.50
CA LYS A 104 -8.42 -0.71 -2.65
C LYS A 104 -9.09 -2.07 -2.44
N SER A 105 -10.33 -2.24 -2.89
CA SER A 105 -11.10 -3.49 -2.76
C SER A 105 -10.43 -4.73 -3.37
N ALA A 106 -9.47 -4.55 -4.27
CA ALA A 106 -8.69 -5.66 -4.82
C ALA A 106 -7.57 -6.16 -3.88
N LEU A 107 -7.31 -5.45 -2.78
CA LEU A 107 -6.33 -5.79 -1.76
C LEU A 107 -7.03 -6.29 -0.50
N SER A 108 -6.37 -7.21 0.20
CA SER A 108 -6.80 -7.68 1.51
C SER A 108 -5.60 -7.89 2.44
N ILE A 109 -5.83 -7.67 3.73
CA ILE A 109 -4.90 -7.92 4.83
C ILE A 109 -5.31 -9.23 5.50
N SER A 110 -4.36 -10.14 5.62
CA SER A 110 -4.50 -11.32 6.47
C SER A 110 -3.45 -11.26 7.56
N ASN A 111 -3.88 -11.29 8.81
CA ASN A 111 -2.95 -11.48 9.91
C ASN A 111 -2.32 -12.88 9.83
N THR A 112 -1.06 -13.00 10.24
CA THR A 112 -0.33 -14.28 10.26
C THR A 112 0.09 -14.65 11.68
N THR A 113 0.60 -13.69 12.45
CA THR A 113 1.13 -13.98 13.81
C THR A 113 0.84 -12.90 14.86
N PHE A 114 0.32 -11.73 14.49
CA PHE A 114 -0.03 -10.73 15.50
C PHE A 114 -1.19 -11.22 16.37
N THR A 115 -1.24 -10.69 17.60
CA THR A 115 -2.43 -10.88 18.44
C THR A 115 -3.57 -10.03 17.90
N GLU A 116 -4.75 -10.64 17.75
CA GLU A 116 -5.96 -9.96 17.29
C GLU A 116 -6.90 -9.62 18.45
N ILE A 117 -7.59 -8.49 18.33
CA ILE A 117 -8.70 -8.11 19.19
C ILE A 117 -9.90 -7.87 18.28
N GLY A 118 -10.92 -8.73 18.38
CA GLY A 118 -12.11 -8.63 17.54
C GLY A 118 -11.85 -8.81 16.04
N GLY A 119 -10.83 -9.59 15.65
CA GLY A 119 -10.42 -9.80 14.26
C GLY A 119 -9.52 -8.69 13.69
N ASN A 120 -9.20 -7.67 14.48
CA ASN A 120 -8.36 -6.54 14.09
C ASN A 120 -7.01 -6.60 14.80
N VAL A 121 -6.02 -5.89 14.26
CA VAL A 121 -4.66 -5.87 14.81
C VAL A 121 -4.30 -4.46 15.24
N ASP A 122 -3.92 -4.29 16.51
CA ASP A 122 -3.34 -3.06 17.01
C ASP A 122 -1.83 -3.26 17.23
N ILE A 123 -1.03 -2.37 16.62
CA ILE A 123 0.42 -2.30 16.83
C ILE A 123 0.75 -0.90 17.35
N ASN A 124 0.85 -0.79 18.67
CA ASN A 124 1.21 0.43 19.38
C ASN A 124 2.70 0.40 19.77
N PHE A 125 3.39 1.53 19.64
CA PHE A 125 4.75 1.70 20.11
C PHE A 125 4.76 2.56 21.38
N SER A 126 5.36 2.03 22.44
CA SER A 126 5.52 2.77 23.71
C SER A 126 6.20 4.12 23.52
N LYS A 127 5.71 5.12 24.25
CA LYS A 127 6.32 6.45 24.32
C LYS A 127 7.74 6.41 24.91
N GLY A 128 8.65 7.10 24.23
CA GLY A 128 10.02 7.32 24.68
C GLY A 128 10.91 6.06 24.66
N GLY A 129 12.18 6.26 25.04
CA GLY A 129 13.14 5.17 25.18
C GLY A 129 13.47 4.45 23.87
N LEU A 130 12.98 3.21 23.71
CA LEU A 130 13.26 2.34 22.56
C LEU A 130 12.06 2.18 21.60
N ALA A 131 10.91 2.79 21.91
CA ALA A 131 9.65 2.60 21.19
C ALA A 131 9.35 1.12 20.95
N ILE A 132 9.22 0.38 22.05
CA ILE A 132 8.98 -1.07 22.04
C ILE A 132 7.53 -1.30 21.61
N PRO A 133 7.28 -2.15 20.59
CA PRO A 133 5.93 -2.49 20.16
C PRO A 133 5.21 -3.38 21.19
N ASN A 134 3.90 -3.16 21.36
CA ASN A 134 3.04 -4.01 22.20
C ASN A 134 2.74 -5.38 21.55
N ASN A 135 2.84 -5.47 20.22
CA ASN A 135 2.44 -6.62 19.43
C ASN A 135 3.52 -6.95 18.40
N LEU A 136 3.90 -8.22 18.32
CA LEU A 136 5.00 -8.72 17.49
C LEU A 136 4.44 -9.73 16.51
N GLY A 137 5.00 -9.78 15.31
CA GLY A 137 4.55 -10.74 14.31
C GLY A 137 4.60 -10.19 12.90
N SER A 138 3.70 -10.69 12.08
CA SER A 138 3.59 -10.39 10.67
C SER A 138 2.14 -10.43 10.21
N LEU A 139 1.89 -9.60 9.20
CA LEU A 139 0.69 -9.60 8.38
C LEU A 139 1.08 -9.78 6.92
N THR A 140 0.12 -10.18 6.11
CA THR A 140 0.28 -10.35 4.67
C THR A 140 -0.75 -9.51 3.94
N ILE A 141 -0.30 -8.69 3.01
CA ILE A 141 -1.15 -7.97 2.07
C ILE A 141 -1.19 -8.79 0.79
N SER A 142 -2.39 -9.13 0.33
CA SER A 142 -2.61 -9.89 -0.89
C SER A 142 -3.40 -9.07 -1.88
N HIS A 143 -3.17 -9.27 -3.17
CA HIS A 143 -4.02 -8.74 -4.22
C HIS A 143 -4.78 -9.88 -4.88
N SER A 144 -6.06 -9.68 -5.19
CA SER A 144 -6.95 -10.69 -5.80
C SER A 144 -6.51 -11.29 -7.15
N VAL A 145 -5.55 -10.65 -7.84
CA VAL A 145 -5.10 -11.02 -9.19
C VAL A 145 -3.58 -11.25 -9.25
N THR A 146 -2.82 -10.75 -8.28
CA THR A 146 -1.36 -10.92 -8.23
C THR A 146 -0.91 -11.59 -6.94
N GLY A 147 0.37 -11.49 -6.63
CA GLY A 147 0.93 -12.09 -5.43
C GLY A 147 0.56 -11.35 -4.14
N SER A 148 1.37 -11.62 -3.12
CA SER A 148 1.25 -11.04 -1.79
C SER A 148 2.60 -10.50 -1.31
N LYS A 149 2.58 -9.71 -0.25
CA LYS A 149 3.74 -9.19 0.47
C LYS A 149 3.53 -9.32 1.96
N SER A 150 4.55 -9.78 2.67
CA SER A 150 4.49 -9.88 4.13
C SER A 150 5.23 -8.70 4.76
N ILE A 151 4.66 -8.19 5.84
CA ILE A 151 5.24 -7.11 6.65
C ILE A 151 5.34 -7.63 8.07
N SER A 152 6.51 -7.49 8.68
CA SER A 152 6.78 -7.97 10.04
C SER A 152 7.28 -6.87 10.96
N VAL A 153 6.89 -6.95 12.23
CA VAL A 153 7.38 -6.12 13.33
C VAL A 153 7.99 -7.03 14.39
N ASN A 154 9.26 -6.82 14.73
CA ASN A 154 9.96 -7.62 15.74
C ASN A 154 10.00 -6.93 17.11
N LYS A 155 10.53 -7.62 18.12
CA LYS A 155 10.62 -7.13 19.52
C LYS A 155 11.41 -5.83 19.73
N TYR A 156 12.17 -5.38 18.73
CA TYR A 156 12.91 -4.13 18.77
C TYR A 156 12.22 -3.00 17.99
N GLY A 157 11.00 -3.24 17.49
CA GLY A 157 10.24 -2.33 16.64
C GLY A 157 10.80 -2.21 15.21
N LYS A 158 11.64 -3.16 14.77
CA LYS A 158 12.11 -3.19 13.38
C LYS A 158 10.95 -3.61 12.48
N VAL A 159 10.64 -2.75 11.50
CA VAL A 159 9.61 -2.98 10.48
C VAL A 159 10.26 -3.40 9.17
N GLU A 160 9.98 -4.62 8.72
CA GLU A 160 10.57 -5.22 7.52
C GLU A 160 9.54 -5.78 6.56
N LYS A 161 9.89 -5.77 5.28
CA LYS A 161 9.18 -6.44 4.20
C LYS A 161 9.84 -7.79 3.95
N ASN A 162 9.05 -8.86 3.98
CA ASN A 162 9.47 -10.22 3.63
C ASN A 162 8.87 -10.64 2.29
#